data_AF-A0A969BAA7-F1
#
_entry.id   AF-A0A969BAA7-F1
#
_cell.length_a   1.000
_cell.length_b   1.000
_cell.length_c   1.000
_cell.angle_alpha   90.00
_cell.angle_beta   90.00
_cell.angle_gamma   90.00
#
_symmetry.space_group_name_H-M   'P 1'
#
loop_
_entity.id
_entity.type
_entity.pdbx_description
1 polymer ?
#
loop_
_entity_poly.entity_id
_entity_poly.type
_entity_poly.pdbx_seq_one_letter_code
_entity_poly.pdbx_strand_id
1 'polypeptide(L)'
;MTLIGIISLTSCEDLDGLFGGDGGNELTTAQVVEGLKEALEIGTDSSVNFLSAVNGYYLSEFKIPLPEEIVNAQSAINEYSSIRALFNNSLFSFDGEVEKLLKAINRSAEEAAREAAPIFKKAITDLSVKQAWDILNGIVPDNAKSAGLEDFDSTAATQYFLNETSASLTDLYAPKIMMPWEKI
;
A
#
# COMPACT_ATOMS: atom_id res chain seq x y z
N MET A 1 48.74 32.80 24.56
CA MET A 1 48.81 31.50 23.86
C MET A 1 47.91 30.54 24.63
N THR A 2 46.60 30.76 24.50
CA THR A 2 45.58 30.08 25.30
C THR A 2 45.04 28.95 24.44
N LEU A 3 45.36 27.72 24.82
CA LEU A 3 45.04 26.49 24.11
C LEU A 3 43.57 26.13 24.42
N ILE A 4 42.68 26.32 23.44
CA ILE A 4 41.30 25.84 23.51
C ILE A 4 41.35 24.34 23.19
N GLY A 5 41.17 23.51 24.21
CA GLY A 5 41.01 22.07 24.09
C GLY A 5 39.61 21.73 23.58
N ILE A 6 39.54 21.11 22.40
CA ILE A 6 38.31 20.56 21.83
C ILE A 6 38.01 19.25 22.57
N ILE A 7 36.91 19.23 23.32
CA ILE A 7 36.34 18.02 23.93
C ILE A 7 35.43 17.38 22.88
N SER A 8 35.92 16.35 22.20
CA SER A 8 35.08 15.47 21.40
C SER A 8 34.44 14.44 22.31
N LEU A 9 33.12 14.51 22.49
CA LEU A 9 32.32 13.46 23.11
C LEU A 9 32.09 12.36 22.07
N THR A 10 32.92 11.31 22.10
CA THR A 10 32.67 10.06 21.38
C THR A 10 31.75 9.18 22.20
N SER A 11 30.45 9.20 21.91
CA SER A 11 29.46 8.27 22.48
C SER A 11 29.12 7.16 21.48
N CYS A 12 30.13 6.40 21.04
CA CYS A 12 29.98 5.22 20.18
C CYS A 12 30.64 3.96 20.76
N GLU A 13 30.84 3.87 22.08
CA GLU A 13 31.39 2.64 22.69
C GLU A 13 30.30 1.61 23.04
N ASP A 14 29.04 2.02 23.26
CA ASP A 14 28.00 1.09 23.70
C ASP A 14 27.26 0.37 22.56
N LEU A 15 27.48 0.75 21.29
CA LEU A 15 26.88 0.06 20.15
C LEU A 15 27.78 -1.08 19.62
N ASP A 16 29.10 -0.98 19.83
CA ASP A 16 30.07 -1.98 19.36
C ASP A 16 30.09 -3.23 20.26
N GLY A 17 29.72 -3.09 21.54
CA GLY A 17 29.55 -4.19 22.48
C GLY A 17 28.30 -5.06 22.24
N LEU A 18 27.39 -4.66 21.35
CA LEU A 18 26.22 -5.45 20.95
C LEU A 18 26.47 -6.27 19.68
N PHE A 19 27.50 -5.93 18.90
CA PHE A 19 27.81 -6.56 17.60
C PHE A 19 29.22 -7.18 17.54
N GLY A 20 30.08 -6.95 18.55
CA GLY A 20 31.48 -7.37 18.55
C GLY A 20 31.83 -8.41 19.62
N GLY A 21 31.57 -9.69 19.34
CA GLY A 21 32.37 -10.80 19.89
C GLY A 21 31.82 -11.55 21.10
N ASP A 22 30.96 -12.55 20.85
CA ASP A 22 31.07 -13.86 21.50
C ASP A 22 30.46 -14.95 20.60
N GLY A 23 31.15 -16.08 20.46
CA GLY A 23 30.86 -17.13 19.49
C GLY A 23 29.61 -17.96 19.81
N GLY A 24 28.42 -17.37 19.68
CA GLY A 24 27.16 -18.10 19.91
C GLY A 24 25.86 -17.42 19.50
N ASN A 25 25.87 -16.25 18.85
CA ASN A 25 24.63 -15.51 18.56
C ASN A 25 24.64 -14.74 17.22
N GLU A 26 25.41 -15.18 16.22
CA GLU A 26 25.15 -14.75 14.84
C GLU A 26 23.81 -15.35 14.41
N LEU A 27 22.87 -14.49 14.01
CA LEU A 27 21.62 -14.96 13.43
C LEU A 27 21.95 -15.82 12.22
N THR A 28 21.50 -17.06 12.24
CA THR A 28 21.60 -17.92 11.07
C THR A 28 20.81 -17.28 9.93
N THR A 29 21.24 -17.52 8.69
CA THR A 29 20.49 -17.10 7.49
C THR A 29 19.00 -17.49 7.58
N ALA A 30 18.69 -18.63 8.19
CA ALA A 30 17.32 -19.08 8.40
C ALA A 30 16.53 -18.15 9.36
N GLN A 31 17.13 -17.75 10.49
CA GLN A 31 16.50 -16.84 11.45
C GLN A 31 16.24 -15.45 10.85
N VAL A 32 17.16 -14.93 10.03
CA VAL A 32 16.96 -13.64 9.34
C VAL A 32 15.77 -13.71 8.38
N VAL A 33 15.68 -14.79 7.60
CA VAL A 33 14.57 -15.00 6.67
C VAL A 33 13.24 -15.18 7.41
N GLU A 34 13.23 -15.92 8.51
CA GLU A 34 12.03 -16.13 9.33
C GLU A 34 11.54 -14.82 9.95
N GLY A 35 12.45 -14.00 10.52
CA GLY A 35 12.10 -12.68 11.04
C GLY A 35 11.58 -11.73 9.97
N LEU A 36 12.14 -11.77 8.75
CA LEU A 36 11.58 -11.00 7.62
C LEU A 36 10.17 -11.46 7.28
N LYS A 37 9.92 -12.77 7.19
CA LYS A 37 8.59 -13.31 6.88
C LYS A 37 7.56 -12.93 7.94
N GLU A 38 7.92 -13.02 9.22
CA GLU A 38 7.05 -12.62 10.32
C GLU A 38 6.72 -11.12 10.25
N ALA A 39 7.72 -10.27 10.01
CA ALA A 39 7.50 -8.83 9.85
C ALA A 39 6.57 -8.50 8.66
N LEU A 40 6.74 -9.19 7.53
CA LEU A 40 5.87 -9.05 6.36
C LEU A 40 4.45 -9.56 6.64
N GLU A 41 4.29 -10.66 7.38
CA GLU A 41 2.99 -11.20 7.78
C GLU A 41 2.24 -10.19 8.67
N ILE A 42 2.89 -9.67 9.72
CA ILE A 42 2.31 -8.65 10.60
C ILE A 42 1.95 -7.37 9.82
N GLY A 43 2.84 -6.92 8.94
CA GLY A 43 2.62 -5.73 8.13
C GLY A 43 1.41 -5.88 7.20
N THR A 44 1.36 -6.99 6.45
CA THR A 44 0.25 -7.26 5.53
C THR A 44 -1.07 -7.49 6.25
N ASP A 45 -1.09 -8.21 7.37
CA ASP A 45 -2.28 -8.38 8.20
C ASP A 45 -2.78 -7.02 8.74
N SER A 46 -1.87 -6.16 9.20
CA SER A 46 -2.22 -4.82 9.68
C SER A 46 -2.84 -3.96 8.57
N SER A 47 -2.24 -3.96 7.37
CA SER A 47 -2.75 -3.23 6.21
C SER A 47 -4.11 -3.75 5.75
N VAL A 48 -4.28 -5.07 5.67
CA VAL A 48 -5.56 -5.70 5.29
C VAL A 48 -6.65 -5.39 6.32
N ASN A 49 -6.34 -5.50 7.61
CA ASN A 49 -7.30 -5.17 8.68
C ASN A 49 -7.71 -3.69 8.64
N PHE A 50 -6.77 -2.78 8.37
CA PHE A 50 -7.07 -1.37 8.23
C PHE A 50 -7.98 -1.09 7.03
N LEU A 51 -7.63 -1.60 5.85
CA LEU A 51 -8.35 -1.32 4.60
C LEU A 51 -9.71 -2.02 4.52
N SER A 52 -9.88 -3.15 5.19
CA SER A 52 -11.14 -3.91 5.21
C SER A 52 -12.19 -3.37 6.19
N ALA A 53 -11.78 -2.49 7.10
CA ALA A 53 -12.67 -1.85 8.04
C ALA A 53 -13.65 -0.91 7.32
N VAL A 54 -14.79 -0.65 7.95
CA VAL A 54 -15.72 0.38 7.48
C VAL A 54 -15.01 1.73 7.47
N ASN A 55 -14.93 2.35 6.29
CA ASN A 55 -14.21 3.58 5.97
C ASN A 55 -12.69 3.43 5.84
N GLY A 56 -12.18 2.20 5.84
CA GLY A 56 -10.77 1.88 5.57
C GLY A 56 -10.30 2.38 4.20
N TYR A 57 -11.22 2.46 3.23
CA TYR A 57 -11.02 3.19 1.99
C TYR A 57 -11.73 4.55 2.00
N TYR A 58 -13.04 4.59 2.27
CA TYR A 58 -13.85 5.78 1.96
C TYR A 58 -13.41 7.08 2.67
N LEU A 59 -12.89 7.01 3.90
CA LEU A 59 -12.43 8.17 4.68
C LEU A 59 -10.91 8.18 4.93
N SER A 60 -10.15 7.34 4.22
CA SER A 60 -8.70 7.30 4.33
C SER A 60 -8.03 7.95 3.11
N GLU A 61 -6.71 8.05 3.15
CA GLU A 61 -5.89 8.45 1.99
C GLU A 61 -5.94 7.44 0.84
N PHE A 62 -6.41 6.22 1.09
CA PHE A 62 -6.54 5.16 0.10
C PHE A 62 -7.88 5.18 -0.64
N LYS A 63 -8.73 6.17 -0.37
CA LYS A 63 -10.02 6.34 -1.03
C LYS A 63 -9.88 6.20 -2.54
N ILE A 64 -10.66 5.30 -3.12
CA ILE A 64 -10.75 5.12 -4.57
C ILE A 64 -11.58 6.27 -5.14
N PRO A 65 -10.99 7.15 -5.97
CA PRO A 65 -11.74 8.21 -6.63
C PRO A 65 -12.61 7.66 -7.74
N LEU A 66 -13.58 8.46 -8.19
CA LEU A 66 -14.32 8.12 -9.40
C LEU A 66 -13.44 8.32 -10.64
N PRO A 67 -13.68 7.54 -11.71
CA PRO A 67 -13.06 7.79 -13.01
C PRO A 67 -13.35 9.21 -13.50
N GLU A 68 -12.39 9.83 -14.18
CA GLU A 68 -12.50 11.21 -14.68
C GLU A 68 -13.72 11.40 -15.59
N GLU A 69 -14.10 10.36 -16.34
CA GLU A 69 -15.26 10.37 -17.22
C GLU A 69 -16.56 10.62 -16.45
N ILE A 70 -16.71 10.02 -15.27
CA ILE A 70 -17.88 10.19 -14.40
C ILE A 70 -17.90 11.59 -13.78
N VAL A 71 -16.73 12.08 -13.35
CA VAL A 71 -16.58 13.44 -12.79
C VAL A 71 -16.89 14.51 -13.83
N ASN A 72 -16.43 14.32 -15.06
CA ASN A 72 -16.70 15.22 -16.18
C ASN A 72 -18.19 15.21 -16.57
N ALA A 73 -18.82 14.04 -16.61
CA ALA A 73 -20.25 13.91 -16.87
C ALA A 73 -21.10 14.62 -15.80
N GLN A 74 -20.76 14.44 -14.51
CA GLN A 74 -21.43 15.16 -13.41
C GLN A 74 -21.31 16.68 -13.57
N SER A 75 -20.11 17.16 -13.86
CA SER A 75 -19.83 18.60 -14.01
C SER A 75 -20.67 19.22 -15.13
N ALA A 76 -20.73 18.55 -16.29
CA ALA A 76 -21.53 19.02 -17.43
C ALA A 76 -23.04 19.04 -17.14
N ILE A 77 -23.56 18.02 -16.44
CA ILE A 77 -24.97 17.96 -16.04
C ILE A 77 -25.30 19.06 -15.03
N ASN A 78 -24.43 19.28 -14.04
CA ASN A 78 -24.60 20.32 -13.03
C ASN A 78 -24.54 21.72 -13.65
N GLU A 79 -23.62 21.98 -14.56
CA GLU A 79 -23.56 23.24 -15.32
C GLU A 79 -24.87 23.48 -16.09
N TYR A 80 -25.35 22.46 -16.80
CA TYR A 80 -26.60 22.54 -17.55
C TYR A 80 -27.82 22.79 -16.63
N SER A 81 -27.90 22.09 -15.50
CA SER A 81 -28.97 22.28 -14.51
C SER A 81 -28.92 23.69 -13.89
N SER A 82 -27.73 24.20 -13.60
CA SER A 82 -27.51 25.57 -13.09
C SER A 82 -28.06 26.62 -14.06
N ILE A 83 -27.77 26.47 -15.36
CA ILE A 83 -28.27 27.37 -16.40
C ILE A 83 -29.79 27.33 -16.46
N ARG A 84 -30.40 26.14 -16.40
CA ARG A 84 -31.87 26.00 -16.43
C ARG A 84 -32.56 26.48 -15.16
N ALA A 85 -31.90 26.38 -14.00
CA ALA A 85 -32.40 26.91 -12.73
C ALA A 85 -32.62 28.44 -12.81
N LEU A 86 -31.79 29.17 -13.57
CA LEU A 86 -31.99 30.61 -13.84
C LEU A 86 -33.33 30.91 -14.57
N PHE A 87 -33.93 29.91 -15.23
CA PHE A 87 -35.19 30.02 -15.95
C PHE A 87 -36.37 29.36 -15.20
N ASN A 88 -36.30 29.25 -13.87
CA ASN A 88 -37.30 28.62 -13.00
C ASN A 88 -37.65 27.17 -13.39
N ASN A 89 -36.74 26.48 -14.06
CA ASN A 89 -36.90 25.09 -14.50
C ASN A 89 -35.72 24.28 -13.97
N SER A 90 -35.69 24.03 -12.65
CA SER A 90 -34.66 23.20 -12.03
C SER A 90 -34.91 21.73 -12.39
N LEU A 91 -33.95 21.10 -13.03
CA LEU A 91 -33.89 19.66 -13.21
C LEU A 91 -32.95 19.06 -12.15
N PHE A 92 -33.24 17.82 -11.75
CA PHE A 92 -32.48 16.99 -10.81
C PHE A 92 -30.96 17.25 -10.80
N SER A 93 -30.37 17.39 -9.60
CA SER A 93 -28.91 17.29 -9.40
C SER A 93 -28.49 15.83 -9.25
N PHE A 94 -27.35 15.46 -9.84
CA PHE A 94 -26.77 14.12 -9.76
C PHE A 94 -25.83 13.91 -8.56
N ASP A 95 -25.60 14.94 -7.74
CA ASP A 95 -24.60 14.92 -6.66
C ASP A 95 -24.84 13.78 -5.67
N GLY A 96 -26.10 13.53 -5.32
CA GLY A 96 -26.48 12.45 -4.42
C GLY A 96 -26.17 11.05 -4.96
N GLU A 97 -26.37 10.82 -6.26
CA GLU A 97 -26.10 9.51 -6.88
C GLU A 97 -24.61 9.28 -7.12
N VAL A 98 -23.88 10.35 -7.46
CA VAL A 98 -22.43 10.30 -7.56
C VAL A 98 -21.80 9.96 -6.20
N GLU A 99 -22.31 10.53 -5.10
CA GLU A 99 -21.80 10.19 -3.77
C GLU A 99 -22.17 8.76 -3.34
N LYS A 100 -23.38 8.27 -3.67
CA LYS A 100 -23.73 6.86 -3.43
C LYS A 100 -22.82 5.92 -4.20
N LEU A 101 -22.53 6.22 -5.47
CA LEU A 101 -21.58 5.45 -6.27
C LEU A 101 -20.19 5.45 -5.64
N LEU A 102 -19.66 6.62 -5.30
CA LEU A 102 -18.34 6.76 -4.70
C LEU A 102 -18.24 5.92 -3.42
N LYS A 103 -19.27 5.96 -2.56
CA LYS A 103 -19.37 5.09 -1.39
C LYS A 103 -19.41 3.62 -1.79
N ALA A 104 -20.25 3.23 -2.74
CA ALA A 104 -20.42 1.84 -3.17
C ALA A 104 -19.13 1.21 -3.72
N ILE A 105 -18.34 1.96 -4.50
CA ILE A 105 -17.01 1.53 -4.97
C ILE A 105 -16.07 1.28 -3.78
N ASN A 106 -15.97 2.26 -2.87
CA ASN A 106 -15.08 2.14 -1.71
C ASN A 106 -15.53 1.02 -0.75
N ARG A 107 -16.85 0.82 -0.55
CA ARG A 107 -17.37 -0.34 0.21
C ARG A 107 -17.04 -1.67 -0.46
N SER A 108 -17.06 -1.72 -1.78
CA SER A 108 -16.70 -2.93 -2.52
C SER A 108 -15.21 -3.23 -2.42
N ALA A 109 -14.36 -2.20 -2.35
CA ALA A 109 -12.94 -2.35 -2.06
C ALA A 109 -12.66 -2.80 -0.60
N GLU A 110 -13.41 -2.28 0.38
CA GLU A 110 -13.34 -2.75 1.77
C GLU A 110 -13.72 -4.24 1.88
N GLU A 111 -14.75 -4.68 1.14
CA GLU A 111 -15.13 -6.10 1.06
C GLU A 111 -14.03 -6.95 0.41
N ALA A 112 -13.48 -6.48 -0.71
CA ALA A 112 -12.39 -7.16 -1.40
C ALA A 112 -11.15 -7.30 -0.49
N ALA A 113 -10.82 -6.26 0.27
CA ALA A 113 -9.69 -6.28 1.20
C ALA A 113 -9.83 -7.38 2.27
N ARG A 114 -11.03 -7.68 2.76
CA ARG A 114 -11.24 -8.79 3.73
C ARG A 114 -10.76 -10.14 3.18
N GLU A 115 -10.85 -10.32 1.88
CA GLU A 115 -10.51 -11.57 1.19
C GLU A 115 -9.06 -11.57 0.68
N ALA A 116 -8.29 -10.49 0.89
CA ALA A 116 -6.94 -10.34 0.35
C ALA A 116 -5.84 -11.00 1.21
N ALA A 117 -6.05 -11.18 2.52
CA ALA A 117 -5.03 -11.74 3.43
C ALA A 117 -4.41 -13.08 2.95
N PRO A 118 -5.20 -14.07 2.45
CA PRO A 118 -4.63 -15.33 1.96
C PRO A 118 -3.67 -15.16 0.77
N ILE A 119 -3.85 -14.13 -0.06
CA ILE A 119 -2.99 -13.85 -1.22
C ILE A 119 -1.60 -13.43 -0.74
N PHE A 120 -1.53 -12.49 0.22
CA PHE A 120 -0.27 -12.05 0.80
C PHE A 120 0.42 -13.16 1.61
N LYS A 121 -0.34 -13.89 2.42
CA LYS A 121 0.19 -15.03 3.20
C LYS A 121 0.81 -16.10 2.30
N LYS A 122 0.19 -16.39 1.16
CA LYS A 122 0.76 -17.28 0.14
C LYS A 122 2.09 -16.73 -0.39
N ALA A 123 2.14 -15.47 -0.80
CA ALA A 123 3.36 -14.85 -1.31
C ALA A 123 4.51 -14.83 -0.27
N ILE A 124 4.22 -14.64 1.00
CA ILE A 124 5.20 -14.70 2.10
C ILE A 124 5.69 -16.13 2.33
N THR A 125 4.78 -17.09 2.30
CA THR A 125 5.12 -18.52 2.45
C THR A 125 6.05 -18.97 1.33
N ASP A 126 5.75 -18.58 0.09
CA ASP A 126 6.51 -18.93 -1.12
C ASP A 126 7.83 -18.16 -1.26
N LEU A 127 8.07 -17.14 -0.42
CA LEU A 127 9.29 -16.33 -0.45
C LEU A 127 10.54 -17.21 -0.21
N SER A 128 11.40 -17.29 -1.22
CA SER A 128 12.65 -18.05 -1.13
C SER A 128 13.71 -17.32 -0.29
N VAL A 129 14.71 -18.06 0.21
CA VAL A 129 15.86 -17.49 0.95
C VAL A 129 16.57 -16.42 0.11
N LYS A 130 16.75 -16.65 -1.19
CA LYS A 130 17.39 -15.66 -2.08
C LYS A 130 16.56 -14.39 -2.17
N GLN A 131 15.26 -14.49 -2.44
CA GLN A 131 14.39 -13.32 -2.57
C GLN A 131 14.28 -12.55 -1.24
N ALA A 132 14.26 -13.26 -0.10
CA ALA A 132 14.30 -12.64 1.22
C ALA A 132 15.59 -11.82 1.42
N TRP A 133 16.74 -12.34 0.99
CA TRP A 133 18.00 -11.59 0.98
C TRP A 133 18.00 -10.42 0.01
N ASP A 134 17.43 -10.59 -1.18
CA ASP A 134 17.29 -9.51 -2.16
C ASP A 134 16.47 -8.37 -1.52
N ILE A 135 15.33 -8.68 -0.90
CA ILE A 135 14.50 -7.70 -0.17
C ILE A 135 15.28 -7.00 0.95
N LEU A 136 16.00 -7.75 1.78
CA LEU A 136 16.78 -7.17 2.90
C LEU A 136 17.87 -6.21 2.41
N ASN A 137 18.47 -6.51 1.25
CA ASN A 137 19.49 -5.66 0.62
C ASN A 137 18.90 -4.61 -0.33
N GLY A 138 17.57 -4.43 -0.35
CA GLY A 138 16.91 -3.45 -1.21
C GLY A 138 17.05 -3.73 -2.70
N ILE A 139 17.26 -4.99 -3.09
CA ILE A 139 17.38 -5.40 -4.49
C ILE A 139 16.00 -5.69 -5.05
N VAL A 140 15.57 -4.90 -6.03
CA VAL A 140 14.28 -5.09 -6.72
C VAL A 140 14.39 -6.12 -7.86
N PRO A 141 13.30 -6.83 -8.18
CA PRO A 141 13.21 -7.67 -9.38
C PRO A 141 13.55 -6.90 -10.67
N ASP A 142 14.09 -7.59 -11.68
CA ASP A 142 14.56 -6.94 -12.92
C ASP A 142 13.47 -6.17 -13.67
N ASN A 143 12.21 -6.63 -13.61
CA ASN A 143 11.06 -5.94 -14.20
C ASN A 143 10.66 -4.66 -13.45
N ALA A 144 11.14 -4.47 -12.23
CA ALA A 144 10.90 -3.29 -11.40
C ALA A 144 12.08 -2.30 -11.39
N LYS A 145 13.23 -2.65 -11.98
CA LYS A 145 14.39 -1.75 -12.06
C LYS A 145 14.08 -0.57 -12.98
N SER A 146 13.98 0.62 -12.40
CA SER A 146 13.97 1.85 -13.19
C SER A 146 15.38 2.13 -13.71
N ALA A 147 15.49 2.63 -14.94
CA ALA A 147 16.79 2.98 -15.53
C ALA A 147 17.55 3.95 -14.61
N GLY A 148 18.66 3.47 -14.01
CA GLY A 148 19.52 4.25 -13.12
C GLY A 148 19.55 3.85 -11.64
N LEU A 149 18.80 2.83 -11.22
CA LEU A 149 18.88 2.27 -9.86
C LEU A 149 19.80 1.03 -9.86
N GLU A 150 21.09 1.23 -9.59
CA GLU A 150 22.01 0.13 -9.24
C GLU A 150 22.18 -0.04 -7.72
N ASP A 151 21.66 0.91 -6.93
CA ASP A 151 21.79 0.97 -5.47
C ASP A 151 20.52 0.47 -4.74
N PHE A 152 20.67 0.25 -3.42
CA PHE A 152 19.60 -0.12 -2.47
C PHE A 152 18.30 0.65 -2.72
N ASP A 153 17.18 -0.07 -2.87
CA ASP A 153 15.83 0.46 -3.00
C ASP A 153 14.96 -0.01 -1.83
N SER A 154 14.45 0.93 -1.04
CA SER A 154 13.59 0.65 0.11
C SER A 154 12.23 0.04 -0.26
N THR A 155 11.88 0.00 -1.54
CA THR A 155 10.61 -0.55 -2.05
C THR A 155 10.71 -2.02 -2.45
N ALA A 156 11.85 -2.70 -2.24
CA ALA A 156 12.04 -4.09 -2.67
C ALA A 156 10.95 -5.07 -2.22
N ALA A 157 10.49 -4.98 -0.97
CA ALA A 157 9.36 -5.79 -0.48
C ALA A 157 8.05 -5.48 -1.23
N THR A 158 7.78 -4.20 -1.50
CA THR A 158 6.62 -3.76 -2.28
C THR A 158 6.67 -4.30 -3.70
N GLN A 159 7.83 -4.21 -4.36
CA GLN A 159 8.01 -4.71 -5.73
C GLN A 159 7.84 -6.22 -5.80
N TYR A 160 8.35 -6.95 -4.81
CA TYR A 160 8.10 -8.38 -4.68
C TYR A 160 6.59 -8.67 -4.63
N PHE A 161 5.85 -8.01 -3.74
CA PHE A 161 4.41 -8.22 -3.65
C PHE A 161 3.67 -7.85 -4.92
N LEU A 162 4.03 -6.75 -5.59
CA LEU A 162 3.41 -6.39 -6.86
C LEU A 162 3.63 -7.49 -7.91
N ASN A 163 4.81 -8.09 -7.96
CA ASN A 163 5.09 -9.19 -8.88
C ASN A 163 4.28 -10.45 -8.55
N GLU A 164 4.19 -10.83 -7.27
CA GLU A 164 3.59 -12.11 -6.85
C GLU A 164 2.07 -12.06 -6.64
N THR A 165 1.50 -10.88 -6.37
CA THR A 165 0.10 -10.76 -5.91
C THR A 165 -0.83 -10.04 -6.86
N SER A 166 -0.32 -9.20 -7.78
CA SER A 166 -1.17 -8.29 -8.57
C SER A 166 -2.24 -9.00 -9.39
N ALA A 167 -1.91 -10.14 -10.01
CA ALA A 167 -2.89 -10.91 -10.79
C ALA A 167 -4.04 -11.39 -9.89
N SER A 168 -3.72 -12.05 -8.78
CA SER A 168 -4.72 -12.56 -7.82
C SER A 168 -5.55 -11.42 -7.20
N LEU A 169 -4.92 -10.29 -6.87
CA LEU A 169 -5.63 -9.12 -6.36
C LEU A 169 -6.55 -8.50 -7.41
N THR A 170 -6.14 -8.48 -8.68
CA THR A 170 -6.99 -8.00 -9.78
C THR A 170 -8.21 -8.88 -9.94
N ASP A 171 -8.03 -10.20 -9.97
CA ASP A 171 -9.13 -11.16 -10.07
C ASP A 171 -10.11 -11.06 -8.89
N LEU A 172 -9.60 -10.73 -7.70
CA LEU A 172 -10.40 -10.52 -6.50
C LEU A 172 -11.18 -9.20 -6.53
N TYR A 173 -10.52 -8.09 -6.89
CA TYR A 173 -11.07 -6.74 -6.78
C TYR A 173 -11.95 -6.36 -7.96
N ALA A 174 -11.56 -6.71 -9.20
CA ALA A 174 -12.22 -6.27 -10.42
C ALA A 174 -13.74 -6.54 -10.44
N PRO A 175 -14.24 -7.76 -10.20
CA PRO A 175 -15.68 -8.03 -10.25
C PRO A 175 -16.46 -7.26 -9.16
N LYS A 176 -15.84 -7.00 -8.01
CA LYS A 176 -16.47 -6.27 -6.89
C LYS A 176 -16.56 -4.76 -7.18
N ILE A 177 -15.52 -4.20 -7.80
CA ILE A 177 -15.44 -2.75 -8.12
C ILE A 177 -16.21 -2.37 -9.39
N MET A 178 -16.35 -3.26 -10.37
CA MET A 178 -17.00 -2.95 -11.65
C MET A 178 -18.54 -2.95 -11.58
N MET A 179 -19.12 -3.62 -10.60
CA MET A 179 -20.58 -3.71 -10.41
C MET A 179 -21.06 -3.11 -9.07
N PRO A 180 -20.66 -1.87 -8.70
CA PRO A 180 -21.08 -1.26 -7.45
C PRO A 180 -22.58 -0.90 -7.49
N TRP A 181 -23.13 -0.72 -8.69
CA TRP A 181 -24.51 -0.30 -8.98
C TRP A 181 -25.57 -1.32 -8.57
N GLU A 182 -25.22 -2.62 -8.49
CA GLU A 182 -26.15 -3.65 -8.01
C GLU A 182 -26.50 -3.48 -6.52
N LYS A 183 -25.73 -2.67 -5.80
CA LYS A 183 -25.86 -2.42 -4.36
C LYS A 183 -26.41 -1.02 -4.02
N ILE A 184 -26.77 -0.22 -5.03
CA ILE A 184 -27.33 1.14 -4.88
C ILE A 184 -28.84 1.08 -5.13
#